data_AF-A0A662R5J7-F1
#
_entry.id   AF-A0A662R5J7-F1
#
_cell.length_a   1.000
_cell.length_b   1.000
_cell.length_c   1.000
_cell.angle_alpha   90.00
_cell.angle_beta   90.00
_cell.angle_gamma   90.00
#
_symmetry.space_group_name_H-M   'P 1'
#
loop_
_entity.id
_entity.type
_entity.pdbx_description
1 polymer ?
#
loop_
_entity_poly.entity_id
_entity_poly.type
_entity_poly.pdbx_seq_one_letter_code
_entity_poly.pdbx_strand_id
1 'polypeptide(L)' 'MSSAFRLAAALVLLGIAIGCAMSHVYFSAFLSDRADDGMPIAMGGHLYKVEEVSQSPVNTTINLTALRVPPDLVNGT' A
#
# COMPACT_ATOMS: atom_id res chain seq x y z
N MET A 1 -38.45 -8.83 -15.26
CA MET A 1 -36.99 -9.09 -15.40
C MET A 1 -36.79 -10.60 -15.58
N SER A 2 -36.21 -11.03 -16.69
CA SER A 2 -36.01 -12.46 -17.00
C SER A 2 -35.06 -13.13 -15.99
N SER A 3 -35.31 -14.40 -15.65
CA SER A 3 -34.46 -15.20 -14.74
C SER A 3 -33.01 -15.29 -15.24
N ALA A 4 -32.79 -15.34 -16.55
CA ALA A 4 -31.46 -15.35 -17.17
C ALA A 4 -30.69 -14.05 -16.91
N PHE A 5 -31.37 -12.90 -16.90
CA PHE A 5 -30.75 -11.60 -16.62
C PHE A 5 -30.28 -11.49 -15.17
N ARG A 6 -31.07 -12.01 -14.22
CA ARG A 6 -30.69 -12.02 -12.79
C ARG A 6 -29.47 -12.91 -12.55
N LEU A 7 -29.37 -14.03 -13.25
CA LEU A 7 -28.25 -14.97 -13.15
C LEU A 7 -26.97 -14.37 -13.75
N ALA A 8 -27.08 -13.71 -14.91
CA ALA A 8 -25.96 -12.96 -15.50
C ALA A 8 -25.46 -11.83 -14.58
N ALA A 9 -26.38 -11.04 -14.00
CA ALA A 9 -26.02 -9.99 -13.05
C ALA A 9 -25.34 -10.55 -11.79
N ALA A 10 -25.81 -11.69 -11.26
CA ALA A 10 -25.20 -12.35 -10.11
C ALA A 10 -23.76 -12.81 -10.40
N LEU A 11 -23.49 -13.36 -11.59
CA LEU A 11 -22.14 -13.78 -11.99
C LEU A 11 -21.19 -12.58 -12.16
N VAL A 12 -21.68 -11.46 -12.70
CA VAL A 12 -20.90 -10.23 -12.81
C VAL A 12 -20.55 -9.68 -11.41
N LEU A 13 -21.52 -9.62 -10.50
CA LEU A 13 -21.30 -9.17 -9.12
C LEU A 13 -20.32 -10.08 -8.37
N LEU A 14 -20.41 -11.40 -8.59
CA LEU A 14 -19.47 -12.36 -8.03
C LEU A 14 -18.04 -12.12 -8.54
N GLY A 15 -17.86 -11.89 -9.84
CA GLY A 15 -16.56 -11.56 -10.42
C GLY A 15 -15.96 -10.28 -9.85
N ILE A 16 -16.78 -9.23 -9.70
CA ILE A 16 -16.35 -7.97 -9.09
C ILE A 16 -15.92 -8.19 -7.63
N ALA A 17 -16.71 -8.95 -6.85
CA ALA A 17 -16.39 -9.24 -5.45
C ALA A 17 -15.06 -10.00 -5.31
N ILE A 18 -14.82 -11.00 -6.15
CA ILE A 18 -13.56 -11.76 -6.16
C ILE A 18 -12.38 -10.86 -6.55
N GLY A 19 -12.56 -10.01 -7.57
CA GLY A 19 -11.54 -9.05 -7.99
C GLY A 19 -11.16 -8.07 -6.88
N CYS A 20 -12.14 -7.55 -6.15
CA CYS A 20 -11.90 -6.68 -4.99
C CYS A 20 -11.16 -7.41 -3.87
N ALA A 21 -11.54 -8.65 -3.55
CA ALA A 21 -10.89 -9.45 -2.52
C ALA A 21 -9.41 -9.72 -2.85
N MET A 22 -9.12 -10.12 -4.09
CA MET A 22 -7.74 -10.36 -4.53
C MET A 22 -6.92 -9.07 -4.55
N SER A 23 -7.51 -7.94 -4.98
CA SER A 23 -6.82 -6.64 -4.99
C SER A 23 -6.40 -6.22 -3.58
N HIS A 24 -7.24 -6.48 -2.57
CA HIS A 24 -6.91 -6.21 -1.18
C HIS A 24 -5.72 -7.06 -0.68
N VAL A 25 -5.70 -8.35 -1.02
CA VAL A 25 -4.60 -9.27 -0.64
C VAL A 25 -3.28 -8.88 -1.32
N TYR A 26 -3.32 -8.55 -2.62
CA TYR A 26 -2.13 -8.07 -3.34
C TYR A 26 -1.65 -6.73 -2.80
N PHE A 27 -2.55 -5.83 -2.43
CA PHE A 27 -2.18 -4.54 -1.86
C PHE A 27 -1.53 -4.68 -0.47
N SER A 28 -2.05 -5.56 0.39
CA SER A 28 -1.41 -5.84 1.69
C SER A 28 -0.04 -6.52 1.53
N ALA A 29 0.08 -7.46 0.60
CA ALA A 29 1.36 -8.11 0.30
C ALA A 29 2.39 -7.11 -0.28
N PHE A 30 1.96 -6.21 -1.17
CA PHE A 30 2.80 -5.19 -1.76
C PHE A 30 3.26 -4.14 -0.73
N LEU A 31 2.39 -3.73 0.19
CA LEU A 31 2.80 -2.87 1.30
C LEU A 31 3.80 -3.59 2.22
N SER A 32 3.60 -4.89 2.47
CA SER A 32 4.57 -5.69 3.22
C SER A 32 5.94 -5.77 2.55
N ASP A 33 5.97 -5.90 1.22
CA ASP A 33 7.20 -6.05 0.43
C ASP A 33 7.92 -4.70 0.17
N ARG A 34 7.16 -3.60 0.09
CA ARG A 34 7.70 -2.25 -0.16
C ARG A 34 8.07 -1.49 1.11
N ALA A 35 7.44 -1.83 2.22
CA ALA A 35 7.73 -1.26 3.53
C ALA A 35 8.64 -2.21 4.33
N ASP A 36 9.60 -2.82 3.65
CA ASP A 36 10.64 -3.60 4.30
C ASP A 36 11.52 -2.65 5.14
N ASP A 37 11.90 -3.09 6.34
CA ASP A 37 12.61 -2.25 7.31
C ASP A 37 13.89 -1.67 6.68
N GLY A 38 14.00 -0.35 6.68
CA GLY A 38 15.12 0.38 6.12
C GLY A 38 14.92 0.94 4.71
N MET A 39 13.79 0.70 4.05
CA MET A 39 13.48 1.30 2.76
C MET A 39 13.28 2.83 2.86
N PRO A 40 13.88 3.63 1.94
CA PRO A 40 13.64 5.06 1.88
C PRO A 40 12.31 5.38 1.21
N ILE A 41 11.45 6.16 1.88
CA ILE A 41 10.17 6.63 1.38
C ILE A 41 10.21 8.16 1.24
N ALA A 42 9.76 8.67 0.09
CA ALA A 42 9.57 10.09 -0.12
C ALA A 42 8.11 10.48 0.17
N MET A 43 7.87 11.38 1.13
CA MET A 43 6.54 11.89 1.46
C MET A 43 6.62 13.39 1.72
N GLY A 44 5.73 14.17 1.11
CA GLY A 44 5.69 15.63 1.32
C GLY A 44 7.00 16.38 1.00
N GLY A 45 7.82 15.87 0.08
CA GLY A 45 9.12 16.47 -0.28
C GLY A 45 10.29 16.11 0.65
N HIS A 46 10.06 15.25 1.65
CA HIS A 46 11.10 14.78 2.57
C HIS A 46 11.33 13.28 2.41
N LEU A 47 12.57 12.84 2.67
CA LEU A 47 12.95 11.43 2.69
C LEU A 47 12.86 10.90 4.13
N TYR A 48 12.27 9.72 4.26
CA TYR A 48 12.12 9.00 5.52
C TYR A 48 12.67 7.59 5.36
N LYS A 49 13.18 7.01 6.44
CA LYS A 49 13.52 5.60 6.54
C LYS A 49 12.42 4.89 7.33
N VAL A 50 11.94 3.78 6.81
CA VAL A 50 11.04 2.89 7.53
C VAL A 50 11.82 2.19 8.63
N GLU A 51 11.39 2.31 9.89
CA GLU A 51 12.01 1.60 11.01
C GLU A 51 11.28 0.30 11.37
N GLU A 52 9.96 0.34 11.29
CA GLU A 52 9.11 -0.81 11.61
C GLU A 52 7.77 -0.66 10.88
N VAL A 53 7.24 -1.79 10.41
CA VAL A 53 5.90 -1.88 9.84
C VAL A 53 5.06 -2.85 10.64
N SER A 54 4.11 -2.29 11.39
CA SER A 54 3.15 -3.06 12.15
C SER A 54 1.87 -3.22 11.35
N GLN A 55 1.63 -4.45 10.87
CA GLN A 55 0.42 -4.81 10.14
C GLN A 55 -0.62 -5.41 11.09
N SER A 56 -1.80 -4.82 11.10
CA SER A 56 -3.00 -5.35 11.76
C SER A 56 -4.08 -5.60 10.70
N PRO A 57 -5.01 -6.56 10.90
CA PRO A 57 -6.11 -6.83 9.97
C PRO A 57 -6.98 -5.61 9.63
N VAL A 58 -6.92 -4.57 10.46
CA VAL A 58 -7.74 -3.36 10.34
C VAL A 58 -6.91 -2.13 9.95
N ASN A 59 -5.61 -2.12 10.24
CA ASN A 59 -4.76 -0.96 10.01
C ASN A 59 -3.30 -1.35 9.77
N THR A 60 -2.60 -0.57 8.96
CA THR A 60 -1.14 -0.68 8.81
C THR A 60 -0.50 0.58 9.37
N THR A 61 0.35 0.42 10.38
CA THR A 61 1.11 1.52 10.97
C THR A 61 2.55 1.41 10.50
N ILE A 62 3.08 2.50 9.93
CA ILE A 62 4.47 2.59 9.46
C ILE A 62 5.19 3.61 10.34
N ASN A 63 6.19 3.17 11.09
CA ASN A 63 7.07 4.06 11.85
C ASN A 63 8.18 4.59 10.93
N LEU A 64 8.31 5.91 10.89
CA LEU A 64 9.20 6.63 9.97
C LEU A 64 10.17 7.51 10.74
N THR A 65 11.46 7.41 10.41
CA THR A 65 12.50 8.34 10.87
C THR A 65 12.97 9.20 9.71
N ALA A 66 12.99 10.52 9.89
CA ALA A 66 13.41 11.45 8.84
C ALA A 66 14.87 11.21 8.46
N LEU A 67 15.12 10.93 7.17
CA LEU A 67 16.46 10.92 6.60
C LEU A 67 16.85 12.37 6.35
N ARG A 68 17.57 12.95 7.31
CA ARG A 68 18.15 14.28 7.14
C ARG A 68 19.28 14.17 6.12
N VAL A 69 19.13 14.84 4.98
CA VAL A 69 20.26 15.05 4.07
C VAL A 69 21.33 15.83 4.85
N PRO A 70 22.59 15.38 4.91
CA PRO A 70 23.66 16.13 5.54
C PRO A 70 23.71 17.53 4.94
N PRO A 71 23.74 18.60 5.76
CA PRO A 71 23.78 19.98 5.24
C PRO A 71 25.01 20.25 4.36
N ASP A 72 26.06 19.45 4.50
CA ASP A 72 27.31 19.57 3.73
C ASP A 72 27.15 19.28 2.23
N LEU A 73 26.03 18.66 1.81
CA LEU A 73 25.73 18.38 0.41
C LEU A 73 24.80 19.42 -0.25
N VAL A 74 24.22 20.35 0.52
CA VAL A 74 23.32 21.39 -0.01
C VAL A 74 24.09 22.63 -0.50
N ASN A 75 25.32 22.83 -0.02
CA ASN A 75 26.17 23.96 -0.40
C ASN A 75 27.36 23.59 -1.32
N GLY A 76 27.33 22.41 -1.94
CA GLY A 76 28.37 21.94 -2.84
C GLY A 76 28.10 22.26 -4.32
N THR A 77 27.95 23.55 -4.68
CA THR A 77 28.34 24.24 -5.93
C THR A 77 27.57 25.54 -6.13
#